data_AF-A0AAU7CLS9-F1
#
_entry.id   AF-A0AAU7CLS9-F1
#
_cell.length_a   1.000
_cell.length_b   1.000
_cell.length_c   1.000
_cell.angle_alpha   90.00
_cell.angle_beta   90.00
_cell.angle_gamma   90.00
#
_symmetry.space_group_name_H-M   'P 1'
#
loop_
_entity.id
_entity.type
_entity.pdbx_description
1 polymer ?
#
loop_
_entity_poly.entity_id
_entity_poly.type
_entity_poly.pdbx_seq_one_letter_code
_entity_poly.pdbx_strand_id
1 'polypeptide(L)'
;MTTGPWPCSAIPDRLRRSALEGAARPAEPLPETSGAAFDLQLEAALRGRLPLAERLALRCSLRCSKAALLAARLGRLRTAADGFARARAALDSESLLDETKAIGSAFNGAAEAYLDYRSGAYTAAIRGLRACVAIDDRLESDHGYKILHLHKLQLVENIVRVDARRGRPGDAVRLAVHLLDYLGRAAPELPVPGAWGGDRLDLLPPALCNAMWVQIFAELPVILAGAGSCGGIGSIHLRALPEHDAGRLCLEWLELMRELSRDRDTVASDRACRFLAEGRRQVPVLWHALLVEIAAVAACAGRPEAGAIRLFVANVLGGMGNVGAVFLRRLDGVDGTGKK
;
A
#
# COMPACT_ATOMS: atom_id res chain seq x y z
N MET A 1 -7.61 -28.42 30.90
CA MET A 1 -6.49 -27.49 30.65
C MET A 1 -5.45 -28.23 29.83
N THR A 2 -5.56 -28.18 28.51
CA THR A 2 -4.57 -28.73 27.59
C THR A 2 -3.45 -27.71 27.46
N THR A 3 -2.24 -28.09 27.87
CA THR A 3 -1.02 -27.29 27.72
C THR A 3 -0.86 -26.92 26.24
N GLY A 4 -0.83 -25.62 25.96
CA GLY A 4 -0.77 -25.09 24.61
C GLY A 4 0.49 -25.57 23.84
N PRO A 5 0.40 -25.78 22.52
CA PRO A 5 1.35 -26.49 21.66
C PRO A 5 2.65 -25.75 21.29
N TRP A 6 3.15 -24.85 22.14
CA TRP A 6 4.52 -24.34 22.01
C TRP A 6 5.33 -24.86 23.18
N PRO A 7 5.92 -26.06 23.03
CA PRO A 7 6.63 -26.72 24.11
C PRO A 7 8.04 -26.15 24.22
N CYS A 8 8.23 -24.87 24.55
CA CYS A 8 9.54 -24.37 25.02
C CYS A 8 9.51 -22.89 25.40
N SER A 9 10.06 -22.58 26.57
CA SER A 9 10.55 -21.24 26.95
C SER A 9 11.60 -20.66 25.99
N ALA A 10 12.13 -21.45 25.04
CA ALA A 10 13.17 -21.06 24.09
C ALA A 10 12.67 -20.36 22.81
N ILE A 11 11.38 -20.47 22.47
CA ILE A 11 10.86 -19.89 21.21
C ILE A 11 10.91 -18.35 21.22
N PRO A 12 10.56 -17.65 22.32
CA PRO A 12 10.74 -16.20 22.42
C PRO A 12 12.19 -15.76 22.17
N ASP A 13 13.17 -16.51 22.66
CA ASP A 13 14.60 -16.19 22.48
C ASP A 13 15.06 -16.41 21.04
N ARG A 14 14.63 -17.50 20.38
CA ARG A 14 14.97 -17.76 18.98
C ARG A 14 14.35 -16.71 18.06
N LEU A 15 13.06 -16.40 18.24
CA LEU A 15 12.38 -15.35 17.48
C LEU A 15 13.05 -13.99 17.66
N ARG A 16 13.36 -13.62 18.91
CA ARG A 16 14.07 -12.38 19.22
C ARG A 16 15.45 -12.34 18.55
N ARG A 17 16.22 -13.44 18.60
CA ARG A 17 17.54 -13.52 17.95
C ARG A 17 17.42 -13.36 16.44
N SER A 18 16.51 -14.10 15.80
CA SER A 18 16.26 -13.99 14.36
C SER A 18 15.82 -12.59 13.95
N ALA A 19 14.96 -11.94 14.75
CA ALA A 19 14.54 -10.57 14.49
C ALA A 19 15.69 -9.56 14.66
N LEU A 20 16.55 -9.72 15.67
CA LEU A 20 17.73 -8.86 15.84
C LEU A 20 18.74 -9.05 14.71
N GLU A 21 19.00 -10.29 14.29
CA GLU A 21 19.85 -10.60 13.15
C GLU A 21 19.31 -9.95 11.87
N GLY A 22 18.03 -10.14 11.58
CA GLY A 22 17.39 -9.57 10.39
C GLY A 22 17.31 -8.05 10.42
N ALA A 23 17.11 -7.43 11.59
CA ALA A 23 17.08 -5.99 11.74
C ALA A 23 18.43 -5.32 11.49
N ALA A 24 19.53 -6.06 11.71
CA ALA A 24 20.89 -5.61 11.41
C ALA A 24 21.21 -5.67 9.90
N ARG A 25 20.44 -6.42 9.10
CA ARG A 25 20.60 -6.47 7.65
C ARG A 25 20.02 -5.22 6.99
N PRO A 26 20.72 -4.59 6.03
CA PRO A 26 20.16 -3.47 5.28
C PRO A 26 18.93 -3.93 4.49
N ALA A 27 17.95 -3.04 4.34
CA ALA A 27 16.85 -3.30 3.41
C ALA A 27 17.40 -3.26 1.98
N GLU A 28 16.94 -4.19 1.16
CA GLU A 28 17.27 -4.18 -0.26
C GLU A 28 16.37 -3.14 -0.94
N PRO A 29 16.91 -2.26 -1.79
CA PRO A 29 16.07 -1.40 -2.58
C PRO A 29 15.21 -2.27 -3.51
N LEU A 30 13.93 -1.92 -3.66
CA LEU A 30 13.14 -2.44 -4.77
C LEU A 30 13.82 -2.01 -6.08
N PRO A 31 14.11 -2.95 -7.00
CA PRO A 31 14.67 -2.62 -8.31
C PRO A 31 13.79 -1.57 -8.98
N GLU A 32 14.39 -0.44 -9.34
CA GLU A 32 13.72 0.74 -9.89
C GLU A 32 12.52 1.21 -9.06
N THR A 33 12.73 2.22 -8.20
CA THR A 33 11.61 2.93 -7.56
C THR A 33 10.68 3.46 -8.65
N SER A 34 9.50 2.82 -8.77
CA SER A 34 8.52 2.96 -9.84
C SER A 34 8.22 4.40 -10.25
N GLY A 35 8.27 5.33 -9.30
CA GLY A 35 7.99 6.75 -9.53
C GLY A 35 8.88 7.38 -10.61
N ALA A 36 10.20 7.17 -10.56
CA ALA A 36 11.10 7.82 -11.52
C ALA A 36 10.92 7.27 -12.94
N ALA A 37 10.75 5.95 -13.06
CA ALA A 37 10.52 5.30 -14.35
C ALA A 37 9.16 5.68 -14.94
N PHE A 38 8.10 5.75 -14.12
CA PHE A 38 6.79 6.27 -14.52
C PHE A 38 6.90 7.73 -14.99
N ASP A 39 7.54 8.61 -14.20
CA ASP A 39 7.71 10.03 -14.52
C ASP A 39 8.44 10.23 -15.86
N LEU A 40 9.48 9.42 -16.13
CA LEU A 40 10.21 9.46 -17.40
C LEU A 40 9.33 9.06 -18.59
N GLN A 41 8.52 8.01 -18.45
CA GLN A 41 7.63 7.56 -19.53
C GLN A 41 6.48 8.53 -19.78
N LEU A 42 5.90 9.07 -18.70
CA LEU A 42 4.90 10.12 -18.81
C LEU A 42 5.48 11.36 -19.50
N GLU A 43 6.65 11.83 -19.09
CA GLU A 43 7.31 12.98 -19.71
C GLU A 43 7.64 12.72 -21.19
N ALA A 44 8.07 11.51 -21.56
CA ALA A 44 8.28 11.14 -22.96
C ALA A 44 6.98 11.20 -23.77
N ALA A 45 5.87 10.66 -23.23
CA ALA A 45 4.56 10.72 -23.87
C ALA A 45 4.07 12.18 -24.03
N LEU A 46 4.25 13.02 -23.00
CA LEU A 46 3.88 14.43 -23.03
C LEU A 46 4.69 15.20 -24.08
N ARG A 47 6.02 14.96 -24.20
CA ARG A 47 6.87 15.63 -25.19
C ARG A 47 6.45 15.36 -26.63
N GLY A 48 5.97 14.15 -26.92
CA GLY A 48 5.53 13.78 -28.25
C GLY A 48 4.19 14.38 -28.66
N ARG A 49 3.43 14.95 -27.71
CA ARG A 49 2.03 15.35 -27.93
C ARG A 49 1.75 16.82 -27.62
N LEU A 50 2.35 17.35 -26.55
CA LEU A 50 2.03 18.68 -26.05
C LEU A 50 3.09 19.71 -26.46
N PRO A 51 2.67 20.90 -26.96
CA PRO A 51 3.53 22.06 -27.13
C PRO A 51 4.32 22.41 -25.86
N LEU A 52 5.45 23.09 -26.03
CA LEU A 52 6.30 23.48 -24.88
C LEU A 52 5.53 24.34 -23.86
N ALA A 53 4.71 25.30 -24.31
CA ALA A 53 3.94 26.17 -23.43
C ALA A 53 2.99 25.39 -22.52
N GLU A 54 2.25 24.43 -23.08
CA GLU A 54 1.37 23.50 -22.36
C GLU A 54 2.13 22.71 -21.30
N ARG A 55 3.27 22.14 -21.67
CA ARG A 55 4.12 21.36 -20.74
C ARG A 55 4.66 22.23 -19.61
N LEU A 56 5.00 23.49 -19.87
CA LEU A 56 5.43 24.42 -18.83
C LEU A 56 4.30 24.75 -17.86
N ALA A 57 3.08 25.01 -18.36
CA ALA A 57 1.91 25.25 -17.53
C ALA A 57 1.59 24.03 -16.64
N LEU A 58 1.58 22.83 -17.23
CA LEU A 58 1.38 21.58 -16.51
C LEU A 58 2.44 21.38 -15.40
N ARG A 59 3.72 21.59 -15.70
CA ARG A 59 4.81 21.49 -14.71
C ARG A 59 4.65 22.48 -13.55
N CYS A 60 4.24 23.71 -13.84
CA CYS A 60 3.94 24.71 -12.81
C CYS A 60 2.82 24.22 -11.89
N SER A 61 1.74 23.69 -12.46
CA SER A 61 0.62 23.11 -11.71
C SER A 61 1.07 21.93 -10.83
N LEU A 62 1.77 20.95 -11.41
CA LEU A 62 2.26 19.76 -10.70
C LEU A 62 3.25 20.11 -9.58
N ARG A 63 4.09 21.13 -9.76
CA ARG A 63 4.99 21.62 -8.70
C ARG A 63 4.21 22.19 -7.51
N CYS A 64 3.18 23.00 -7.77
CA CYS A 64 2.30 23.52 -6.72
C CYS A 64 1.60 22.37 -5.99
N SER A 65 1.06 21.40 -6.73
CA SER A 65 0.40 20.21 -6.19
C SER A 65 1.34 19.36 -5.32
N LYS A 66 2.58 19.12 -5.76
CA LYS A 66 3.60 18.40 -4.97
C LYS A 66 3.91 19.09 -3.64
N ALA A 67 4.03 20.42 -3.66
CA ALA A 67 4.25 21.21 -2.44
C ALA A 67 3.02 21.16 -1.50
N ALA A 68 1.82 21.25 -2.05
CA ALA A 68 0.56 21.12 -1.31
C ALA A 68 0.42 19.72 -0.66
N LEU A 69 0.74 18.67 -1.41
CA LEU A 69 0.72 17.28 -0.91
C LEU A 69 1.71 17.09 0.24
N LEU A 70 2.91 17.68 0.16
CA LEU A 70 3.87 17.66 1.26
C LEU A 70 3.31 18.38 2.50
N ALA A 71 2.68 19.53 2.33
CA ALA A 71 2.01 20.24 3.42
C ALA A 71 0.90 19.39 4.07
N ALA A 72 0.07 18.70 3.27
CA ALA A 72 -0.96 17.79 3.76
C ALA A 72 -0.36 16.62 4.55
N ARG A 73 0.74 16.04 4.07
CA ARG A 73 1.47 14.96 4.76
C ARG A 73 1.92 15.38 6.16
N LEU A 74 2.41 16.62 6.28
CA LEU A 74 2.82 17.26 7.53
C LEU A 74 1.65 17.78 8.39
N GLY A 75 0.39 17.53 8.00
CA GLY A 75 -0.78 17.97 8.75
C GLY A 75 -1.13 19.46 8.60
N ARG A 76 -0.47 20.18 7.70
CA ARG A 76 -0.71 21.61 7.41
C ARG A 76 -1.85 21.76 6.40
N LEU A 77 -3.06 21.37 6.80
CA LEU A 77 -4.19 21.19 5.88
C LEU A 77 -4.62 22.48 5.16
N ARG A 78 -4.60 23.63 5.86
CA ARG A 78 -4.91 24.93 5.24
C ARG A 78 -3.89 25.31 4.15
N THR A 79 -2.59 25.20 4.45
CA THR A 79 -1.51 25.44 3.47
C THR A 79 -1.62 24.50 2.28
N ALA A 80 -2.01 23.24 2.50
CA ALA A 80 -2.26 22.31 1.41
C ALA A 80 -3.44 22.77 0.53
N ALA A 81 -4.57 23.17 1.12
CA ALA A 81 -5.72 23.68 0.39
C ALA A 81 -5.36 24.89 -0.49
N ASP A 82 -4.63 25.87 0.07
CA ASP A 82 -4.16 27.05 -0.67
C ASP A 82 -3.23 26.66 -1.82
N GLY A 83 -2.34 25.68 -1.60
CA GLY A 83 -1.44 25.16 -2.63
C GLY A 83 -2.17 24.45 -3.77
N PHE A 84 -3.22 23.68 -3.47
CA PHE A 84 -4.06 23.04 -4.50
C PHE A 84 -4.88 24.07 -5.28
N ALA A 85 -5.41 25.11 -4.63
CA ALA A 85 -6.06 26.22 -5.33
C ALA A 85 -5.13 26.88 -6.36
N ARG A 86 -3.86 27.11 -6.00
CA ARG A 86 -2.85 27.61 -6.94
C ARG A 86 -2.53 26.64 -8.07
N ALA A 87 -2.49 25.33 -7.79
CA ALA A 87 -2.28 24.32 -8.81
C ALA A 87 -3.42 24.32 -9.86
N ARG A 88 -4.67 24.46 -9.42
CA ARG A 88 -5.83 24.61 -10.30
C ARG A 88 -5.79 25.90 -11.11
N ALA A 89 -5.51 27.04 -10.46
CA ALA A 89 -5.40 28.32 -11.14
C ALA A 89 -4.34 28.33 -12.26
N ALA A 90 -3.26 27.56 -12.12
CA ALA A 90 -2.25 27.40 -13.17
C ALA A 90 -2.76 26.67 -14.44
N LEU A 91 -3.90 25.98 -14.36
CA LEU A 91 -4.55 25.27 -15.47
C LEU A 91 -5.82 25.98 -15.98
N ASP A 92 -6.25 27.06 -15.32
CA ASP A 92 -7.51 27.76 -15.59
C ASP A 92 -7.45 28.72 -16.79
N SER A 93 -6.39 28.62 -17.60
CA SER A 93 -6.25 29.46 -18.78
C SER A 93 -7.06 28.91 -19.95
N GLU A 94 -7.86 29.77 -20.57
CA GLU A 94 -8.64 29.42 -21.78
C GLU A 94 -7.77 29.02 -22.96
N SER A 95 -6.51 29.46 -23.00
CA SER A 95 -5.57 29.13 -24.09
C SER A 95 -4.95 27.74 -23.98
N LEU A 96 -5.08 27.06 -22.82
CA LEU A 96 -4.56 25.71 -22.65
C LEU A 96 -5.49 24.68 -23.30
N LEU A 97 -4.89 23.69 -23.95
CA LEU A 97 -5.58 22.54 -24.51
C LEU A 97 -6.36 21.77 -23.43
N ASP A 98 -7.54 21.27 -23.80
CA ASP A 98 -8.35 20.40 -22.94
C ASP A 98 -7.58 19.13 -22.51
N GLU A 99 -6.72 18.61 -23.39
CA GLU A 99 -5.82 17.50 -23.08
C GLU A 99 -4.88 17.84 -21.90
N THR A 100 -4.27 19.02 -21.91
CA THR A 100 -3.40 19.49 -20.81
C THR A 100 -4.18 19.68 -19.52
N LYS A 101 -5.36 20.30 -19.60
CA LYS A 101 -6.25 20.51 -18.45
C LYS A 101 -6.65 19.17 -17.83
N ALA A 102 -7.05 18.21 -18.65
CA ALA A 102 -7.41 16.86 -18.21
C ALA A 102 -6.26 16.16 -17.50
N ILE A 103 -5.03 16.18 -18.05
CA ILE A 103 -3.85 15.60 -17.41
C ILE A 103 -3.61 16.28 -16.06
N GLY A 104 -3.58 17.61 -16.04
CA GLY A 104 -3.40 18.37 -14.80
C GLY A 104 -4.49 18.07 -13.75
N SER A 105 -5.75 17.95 -14.16
CA SER A 105 -6.87 17.59 -13.29
C SER A 105 -6.76 16.18 -12.73
N ALA A 106 -6.29 15.19 -13.50
CA ALA A 106 -6.10 13.84 -13.00
C ALA A 106 -5.09 13.79 -11.84
N PHE A 107 -3.92 14.42 -12.00
CA PHE A 107 -2.89 14.43 -10.96
C PHE A 107 -3.23 15.35 -9.78
N ASN A 108 -3.79 16.53 -10.03
CA ASN A 108 -4.20 17.44 -8.96
C ASN A 108 -5.37 16.87 -8.16
N GLY A 109 -6.36 16.30 -8.83
CA GLY A 109 -7.51 15.67 -8.19
C GLY A 109 -7.11 14.52 -7.27
N ALA A 110 -6.14 13.70 -7.69
CA ALA A 110 -5.58 12.63 -6.85
C ALA A 110 -4.92 13.18 -5.57
N ALA A 111 -4.16 14.27 -5.70
CA ALA A 111 -3.50 14.92 -4.57
C ALA A 111 -4.49 15.64 -3.63
N GLU A 112 -5.54 16.25 -4.18
CA GLU A 112 -6.65 16.85 -3.42
C GLU A 112 -7.45 15.79 -2.67
N ALA A 113 -7.69 14.63 -3.27
CA ALA A 113 -8.33 13.51 -2.58
C ALA A 113 -7.51 13.04 -1.36
N TYR A 114 -6.18 13.21 -1.37
CA TYR A 114 -5.36 12.96 -0.19
C TYR A 114 -5.61 13.99 0.92
N LEU A 115 -5.89 15.26 0.60
CA LEU A 115 -6.30 16.25 1.59
C LEU A 115 -7.63 15.85 2.24
N ASP A 116 -8.61 15.43 1.44
CA ASP A 116 -9.90 14.93 1.93
C ASP A 116 -9.73 13.67 2.80
N TYR A 117 -8.85 12.75 2.41
CA TYR A 117 -8.48 11.60 3.23
C TYR A 117 -7.91 12.03 4.59
N ARG A 118 -7.01 13.02 4.60
CA ARG A 118 -6.37 13.50 5.84
C ARG A 118 -7.31 14.29 6.74
N SER A 119 -8.34 14.93 6.20
CA SER A 119 -9.39 15.63 6.96
C SER A 119 -10.51 14.69 7.44
N GLY A 120 -10.49 13.41 7.05
CA GLY A 120 -11.53 12.44 7.39
C GLY A 120 -12.75 12.48 6.46
N ALA A 121 -12.71 13.28 5.40
CA ALA A 121 -13.74 13.37 4.37
C ALA A 121 -13.67 12.20 3.37
N TYR A 122 -13.71 10.96 3.86
CA TYR A 122 -13.44 9.75 3.07
C TYR A 122 -14.35 9.57 1.85
N THR A 123 -15.63 9.94 1.95
CA THR A 123 -16.55 9.86 0.81
C THR A 123 -16.15 10.82 -0.31
N ALA A 124 -15.70 12.04 0.04
CA ALA A 124 -15.22 13.02 -0.93
C ALA A 124 -13.91 12.54 -1.59
N ALA A 125 -12.99 12.00 -0.79
CA ALA A 125 -11.75 11.40 -1.30
C ALA A 125 -12.02 10.28 -2.32
N ILE A 126 -12.90 9.31 -2.01
CA ILE A 126 -13.25 8.22 -2.94
C ILE A 126 -13.88 8.77 -4.23
N ARG A 127 -14.79 9.74 -4.11
CA ARG A 127 -15.42 10.37 -5.28
C ARG A 127 -14.38 11.06 -6.16
N GLY A 128 -13.45 11.81 -5.56
CA GLY A 128 -12.34 12.46 -6.26
C GLY A 128 -11.44 11.47 -6.98
N LEU A 129 -11.05 10.37 -6.31
CA LEU A 129 -10.22 9.31 -6.91
C LEU A 129 -10.93 8.65 -8.10
N ARG A 130 -12.23 8.34 -7.98
CA ARG A 130 -13.02 7.78 -9.09
C ARG A 130 -13.16 8.74 -10.27
N ALA A 131 -13.31 10.03 -10.02
CA ALA A 131 -13.30 11.03 -11.07
C ALA A 131 -11.95 11.06 -11.80
N CYS A 132 -10.84 10.94 -11.07
CA CYS A 132 -9.51 10.85 -11.68
C CYS A 132 -9.34 9.58 -12.53
N VAL A 133 -9.86 8.43 -12.08
CA VAL A 133 -9.87 7.18 -12.88
C VAL A 133 -10.59 7.40 -14.22
N ALA A 134 -11.74 8.06 -14.20
CA ALA A 134 -12.50 8.36 -15.42
C ALA A 134 -11.75 9.32 -16.37
N ILE A 135 -11.01 10.29 -15.83
CA ILE A 135 -10.17 11.18 -16.62
C ILE A 135 -9.01 10.41 -17.26
N ASP A 136 -8.32 9.57 -16.50
CA ASP A 136 -7.23 8.73 -17.02
C ASP A 136 -7.74 7.76 -18.10
N ASP A 137 -8.93 7.18 -17.91
CA ASP A 137 -9.57 6.34 -18.92
C ASP A 137 -9.74 7.07 -20.25
N ARG A 138 -10.26 8.29 -20.19
CA ARG A 138 -10.45 9.16 -21.37
C ARG A 138 -9.11 9.53 -22.01
N LEU A 139 -8.10 9.87 -21.21
CA LEU A 139 -6.76 10.17 -21.72
C LEU A 139 -6.11 8.94 -22.38
N GLU A 140 -6.37 7.74 -21.88
CA GLU A 140 -5.87 6.50 -22.45
C GLU A 140 -6.57 6.13 -23.77
N SER A 141 -7.89 6.33 -23.86
CA SER A 141 -8.70 6.02 -25.05
C SER A 141 -8.55 7.06 -26.14
N ASP A 142 -8.74 8.34 -25.80
CA ASP A 142 -8.89 9.42 -26.78
C ASP A 142 -7.53 9.97 -27.21
N HIS A 143 -6.55 9.93 -26.31
CA HIS A 143 -5.22 10.52 -26.51
C HIS A 143 -4.09 9.48 -26.47
N GLY A 144 -4.38 8.21 -26.18
CA GLY A 144 -3.39 7.13 -26.26
C GLY A 144 -2.33 7.15 -25.17
N TYR A 145 -2.55 7.82 -24.03
CA TYR A 145 -1.61 7.83 -22.89
C TYR A 145 -1.60 6.49 -22.13
N LYS A 146 -1.05 5.44 -22.73
CA LYS A 146 -1.05 4.07 -22.17
C LYS A 146 -0.44 3.97 -20.78
N ILE A 147 0.56 4.80 -20.49
CA ILE A 147 1.20 4.85 -19.17
C ILE A 147 0.23 5.25 -18.04
N LEU A 148 -0.85 5.98 -18.33
CA LEU A 148 -1.85 6.37 -17.33
C LEU A 148 -2.65 5.17 -16.80
N HIS A 149 -2.56 4.01 -17.45
CA HIS A 149 -3.10 2.78 -16.88
C HIS A 149 -2.49 2.44 -15.51
N LEU A 150 -1.18 2.72 -15.31
CA LEU A 150 -0.55 2.59 -13.99
C LEU A 150 -1.06 3.64 -13.00
N HIS A 151 -1.33 4.86 -13.46
CA HIS A 151 -1.90 5.89 -12.59
C HIS A 151 -3.31 5.49 -12.13
N LYS A 152 -4.14 4.92 -13.01
CA LYS A 152 -5.43 4.34 -12.63
C LYS A 152 -5.29 3.28 -11.54
N LEU A 153 -4.35 2.35 -11.68
CA LEU A 153 -4.10 1.31 -10.67
C LEU A 153 -3.68 1.93 -9.32
N GLN A 154 -2.82 2.95 -9.36
CA GLN A 154 -2.42 3.72 -8.18
C GLN A 154 -3.62 4.45 -7.51
N LEU A 155 -4.56 4.96 -8.30
CA LEU A 155 -5.77 5.61 -7.79
C LEU A 155 -6.68 4.60 -7.09
N VAL A 156 -6.82 3.39 -7.63
CA VAL A 156 -7.60 2.31 -7.00
C VAL A 156 -6.92 1.81 -5.71
N GLU A 157 -5.60 1.70 -5.67
CA GLU A 157 -4.86 1.44 -4.42
C GLU A 157 -5.12 2.54 -3.38
N ASN A 158 -5.20 3.81 -3.79
CA ASN A 158 -5.57 4.87 -2.86
C ASN A 158 -7.00 4.71 -2.33
N ILE A 159 -7.94 4.17 -3.13
CA ILE A 159 -9.29 3.82 -2.66
C ILE A 159 -9.20 2.72 -1.58
N VAL A 160 -8.37 1.68 -1.78
CA VAL A 160 -8.12 0.63 -0.78
C VAL A 160 -7.71 1.25 0.57
N ARG A 161 -6.74 2.18 0.55
CA ARG A 161 -6.29 2.90 1.76
C ARG A 161 -7.42 3.69 2.42
N VAL A 162 -8.23 4.39 1.64
CA VAL A 162 -9.35 5.19 2.15
C VAL A 162 -10.43 4.30 2.78
N ASP A 163 -10.82 3.20 2.14
CA ASP A 163 -11.80 2.26 2.67
C ASP A 163 -11.34 1.61 3.97
N ALA A 164 -10.07 1.20 4.04
CA ALA A 164 -9.48 0.68 5.27
C ALA A 164 -9.57 1.70 6.41
N ARG A 165 -9.22 2.96 6.14
CA ARG A 165 -9.24 4.04 7.14
C ARG A 165 -10.65 4.46 7.56
N ARG A 166 -11.62 4.34 6.67
CA ARG A 166 -13.05 4.58 6.93
C ARG A 166 -13.69 3.50 7.81
N GLY A 167 -12.97 2.44 8.17
CA GLY A 167 -13.50 1.33 8.96
C GLY A 167 -14.15 0.24 8.12
N ARG A 168 -13.76 0.12 6.83
CA ARG A 168 -14.20 -0.95 5.92
C ARG A 168 -13.01 -1.82 5.47
N PRO A 169 -12.27 -2.45 6.41
CA PRO A 169 -11.08 -3.23 6.07
C PRO A 169 -11.40 -4.41 5.15
N GLY A 170 -12.56 -5.06 5.31
CA GLY A 170 -12.97 -6.16 4.43
C GLY A 170 -13.15 -5.74 2.97
N ASP A 171 -13.75 -4.57 2.74
CA ASP A 171 -13.92 -4.02 1.38
C ASP A 171 -12.56 -3.65 0.78
N ALA A 172 -11.68 -3.05 1.58
CA ALA A 172 -10.32 -2.72 1.20
C ALA A 172 -9.51 -3.96 0.80
N VAL A 173 -9.54 -5.03 1.62
CA VAL A 173 -8.87 -6.30 1.30
C VAL A 173 -9.42 -6.92 0.03
N ARG A 174 -10.75 -6.98 -0.15
CA ARG A 174 -11.33 -7.53 -1.39
C ARG A 174 -10.87 -6.74 -2.62
N LEU A 175 -10.89 -5.41 -2.56
CA LEU A 175 -10.45 -4.58 -3.68
C LEU A 175 -8.95 -4.73 -3.95
N ALA A 176 -8.10 -4.82 -2.92
CA ALA A 176 -6.68 -5.09 -3.07
C ALA A 176 -6.40 -6.46 -3.71
N VAL A 177 -7.13 -7.51 -3.30
CA VAL A 177 -7.04 -8.84 -3.93
C VAL A 177 -7.43 -8.79 -5.40
N HIS A 178 -8.53 -8.10 -5.75
CA HIS A 178 -8.91 -7.92 -7.15
C HIS A 178 -7.83 -7.19 -7.96
N LEU A 179 -7.20 -6.17 -7.38
CA LEU A 179 -6.07 -5.47 -8.02
C LEU A 179 -4.87 -6.39 -8.26
N LEU A 180 -4.49 -7.20 -7.26
CA LEU A 180 -3.36 -8.14 -7.37
C LEU A 180 -3.64 -9.24 -8.40
N ASP A 181 -4.88 -9.76 -8.43
CA ASP A 181 -5.32 -10.72 -9.43
C ASP A 181 -5.33 -10.11 -10.84
N TYR A 182 -5.76 -8.85 -10.98
CA TYR A 182 -5.73 -8.14 -12.26
C TYR A 182 -4.31 -7.97 -12.78
N LEU A 183 -3.40 -7.46 -11.93
CA LEU A 183 -1.99 -7.29 -12.28
C LEU A 183 -1.29 -8.61 -12.63
N GLY A 184 -1.67 -9.72 -11.99
CA GLY A 184 -1.21 -11.06 -12.35
C GLY A 184 -2.08 -11.80 -13.36
N ARG A 185 -2.94 -11.09 -14.11
CA ARG A 185 -3.77 -11.60 -15.22
C ARG A 185 -4.76 -12.72 -14.86
N ALA A 186 -5.03 -12.91 -13.57
CA ALA A 186 -6.02 -13.86 -13.08
C ALA A 186 -7.44 -13.27 -13.02
N ALA A 187 -7.57 -11.94 -13.13
CA ALA A 187 -8.83 -11.24 -13.32
C ALA A 187 -8.77 -10.38 -14.59
N PRO A 188 -9.77 -10.48 -15.50
CA PRO A 188 -9.80 -9.67 -16.72
C PRO A 188 -10.20 -8.21 -16.45
N GLU A 189 -10.91 -7.96 -15.34
CA GLU A 189 -11.52 -6.66 -15.01
C GLU A 189 -11.40 -6.35 -13.51
N LEU A 190 -11.58 -5.07 -13.16
CA LEU A 190 -11.65 -4.59 -11.78
C LEU A 190 -13.06 -4.18 -11.39
N PRO A 191 -13.46 -4.32 -10.10
CA PRO A 191 -14.77 -3.89 -9.59
C PRO A 191 -14.84 -2.37 -9.36
N VAL A 192 -14.25 -1.58 -10.26
CA VAL A 192 -14.26 -0.12 -10.27
C VAL A 192 -14.67 0.33 -11.66
N PRO A 193 -15.55 1.32 -11.83
CA PRO A 193 -15.90 1.81 -13.17
C PRO A 193 -14.65 2.26 -13.93
N GLY A 194 -14.53 1.81 -15.18
CA GLY A 194 -13.45 2.18 -16.08
C GLY A 194 -13.19 1.12 -17.14
N ALA A 195 -12.34 1.46 -18.11
CA ALA A 195 -11.93 0.52 -19.14
C ALA A 195 -10.73 -0.30 -18.64
N TRP A 196 -10.99 -1.55 -18.28
CA TRP A 196 -9.98 -2.51 -17.83
C TRP A 196 -9.79 -3.60 -18.88
N GLY A 197 -8.64 -4.25 -18.86
CA GLY A 197 -8.34 -5.34 -19.77
C GLY A 197 -6.89 -5.79 -19.65
N GLY A 198 -6.66 -7.10 -19.71
CA GLY A 198 -5.31 -7.66 -19.64
C GLY A 198 -4.39 -7.18 -20.76
N ASP A 199 -4.95 -6.86 -21.92
CA ASP A 199 -4.27 -6.25 -23.07
C ASP A 199 -3.64 -4.89 -22.74
N ARG A 200 -4.22 -4.14 -21.79
CA ARG A 200 -3.64 -2.87 -21.34
C ARG A 200 -2.38 -3.08 -20.50
N LEU A 201 -2.28 -4.20 -19.79
CA LEU A 201 -1.08 -4.57 -19.04
C LEU A 201 0.07 -4.97 -19.96
N ASP A 202 -0.22 -5.48 -21.17
CA ASP A 202 0.80 -5.78 -22.19
C ASP A 202 1.51 -4.52 -22.71
N LEU A 203 0.86 -3.36 -22.59
CA LEU A 203 1.42 -2.07 -23.00
C LEU A 203 2.30 -1.42 -21.93
N LEU A 204 2.38 -2.02 -20.74
CA LEU A 204 3.12 -1.50 -19.61
C LEU A 204 4.46 -2.23 -19.43
N PRO A 205 5.52 -1.53 -18.99
CA PRO A 205 6.77 -2.19 -18.63
C PRO A 205 6.54 -3.19 -17.49
N PRO A 206 6.98 -4.45 -17.62
CA PRO A 206 6.81 -5.46 -16.57
C PRO A 206 7.34 -5.04 -15.20
N ALA A 207 8.46 -4.30 -15.17
CA ALA A 207 9.04 -3.79 -13.93
C ALA A 207 8.08 -2.86 -13.17
N LEU A 208 7.35 -1.99 -13.86
CA LEU A 208 6.38 -1.10 -13.24
C LEU A 208 5.15 -1.84 -12.73
N CYS A 209 4.67 -2.84 -13.48
CA CYS A 209 3.58 -3.72 -13.03
C CYS A 209 3.98 -4.49 -11.76
N ASN A 210 5.19 -5.04 -11.72
CA ASN A 210 5.72 -5.76 -10.55
C ASN A 210 5.84 -4.83 -9.34
N ALA A 211 6.37 -3.61 -9.52
CA ALA A 211 6.47 -2.62 -8.45
C ALA A 211 5.09 -2.21 -7.93
N MET A 212 4.11 -1.99 -8.81
CA MET A 212 2.72 -1.71 -8.44
C MET A 212 2.09 -2.88 -7.67
N TRP A 213 2.35 -4.12 -8.11
CA TRP A 213 1.87 -5.32 -7.42
C TRP A 213 2.41 -5.39 -5.98
N VAL A 214 3.73 -5.19 -5.79
CA VAL A 214 4.35 -5.16 -4.45
C VAL A 214 3.77 -4.04 -3.59
N GLN A 215 3.59 -2.86 -4.18
CA GLN A 215 3.04 -1.70 -3.47
C GLN A 215 1.61 -1.95 -2.99
N ILE A 216 0.75 -2.53 -3.82
CA ILE A 216 -0.62 -2.89 -3.44
C ILE A 216 -0.60 -3.99 -2.37
N PHE A 217 0.26 -5.00 -2.53
CA PHE A 217 0.36 -6.08 -1.56
C PHE A 217 0.80 -5.55 -0.19
N ALA A 218 1.74 -4.60 -0.16
CA ALA A 218 2.25 -3.97 1.06
C ALA A 218 1.16 -3.26 1.89
N GLU A 219 -0.01 -2.96 1.31
CA GLU A 219 -1.16 -2.44 2.06
C GLU A 219 -1.87 -3.52 2.88
N LEU A 220 -1.89 -4.78 2.42
CA LEU A 220 -2.60 -5.86 3.10
C LEU A 220 -2.14 -6.06 4.56
N PRO A 221 -0.83 -6.18 4.86
CA PRO A 221 -0.38 -6.28 6.25
C PRO A 221 -0.77 -5.07 7.11
N VAL A 222 -0.77 -3.86 6.55
CA VAL A 222 -1.15 -2.64 7.28
C VAL A 222 -2.64 -2.62 7.60
N ILE A 223 -3.48 -3.08 6.66
CA ILE A 223 -4.93 -3.18 6.81
C ILE A 223 -5.29 -4.26 7.83
N LEU A 224 -4.62 -5.41 7.75
CA LEU A 224 -4.90 -6.59 8.56
C LEU A 224 -4.29 -6.53 9.97
N ALA A 225 -3.23 -5.75 10.16
CA ALA A 225 -2.55 -5.67 11.46
C ALA A 225 -3.50 -5.32 12.60
N GLY A 226 -3.52 -6.18 13.63
CA GLY A 226 -4.34 -6.02 14.82
C GLY A 226 -5.85 -6.09 14.57
N ALA A 227 -6.30 -6.67 13.46
CA ALA A 227 -7.72 -6.94 13.23
C ALA A 227 -8.30 -8.03 14.16
N GLY A 228 -7.49 -8.62 15.04
CA GLY A 228 -7.92 -9.65 15.98
C GLY A 228 -8.11 -11.00 15.28
N SER A 229 -7.15 -11.91 15.49
CA SER A 229 -7.18 -13.35 15.20
C SER A 229 -7.86 -13.81 13.89
N CYS A 230 -7.02 -14.20 12.93
CA CYS A 230 -7.20 -15.34 12.03
C CYS A 230 -8.26 -15.26 10.91
N GLY A 231 -9.29 -14.42 11.01
CA GLY A 231 -10.39 -14.41 10.02
C GLY A 231 -10.06 -13.72 8.69
N GLY A 232 -9.33 -12.59 8.74
CA GLY A 232 -9.09 -11.76 7.55
C GLY A 232 -8.14 -12.41 6.55
N ILE A 233 -7.00 -12.90 7.02
CA ILE A 233 -5.95 -13.48 6.17
C ILE A 233 -6.39 -14.81 5.54
N GLY A 234 -7.12 -15.64 6.28
CA GLY A 234 -7.65 -16.90 5.77
C GLY A 234 -8.58 -16.73 4.56
N SER A 235 -9.25 -15.57 4.47
CA SER A 235 -10.17 -15.23 3.37
C SER A 235 -9.48 -14.65 2.13
N ILE A 236 -8.20 -14.30 2.23
CA ILE A 236 -7.44 -13.81 1.08
C ILE A 236 -7.14 -15.01 0.20
N HIS A 237 -7.63 -15.00 -1.03
CA HIS A 237 -7.31 -15.98 -2.06
C HIS A 237 -6.78 -15.26 -3.28
N LEU A 238 -5.47 -15.31 -3.49
CA LEU A 238 -4.83 -14.80 -4.71
C LEU A 238 -4.80 -15.91 -5.73
N ARG A 239 -5.29 -15.62 -6.94
CA ARG A 239 -5.21 -16.52 -8.10
C ARG A 239 -3.96 -16.23 -8.92
N ALA A 240 -3.52 -14.98 -8.93
CA ALA A 240 -2.26 -14.57 -9.52
C ALA A 240 -1.05 -15.04 -8.69
N LEU A 241 -0.06 -15.63 -9.37
CA LEU A 241 1.24 -15.97 -8.79
C LEU A 241 2.32 -15.09 -9.47
N PRO A 242 2.92 -14.12 -8.77
CA PRO A 242 3.98 -13.30 -9.34
C PRO A 242 5.25 -14.13 -9.60
N GLU A 243 5.89 -13.91 -10.74
CA GLU A 243 7.14 -14.57 -11.13
C GLU A 243 8.39 -13.85 -10.58
N HIS A 244 8.25 -12.65 -10.02
CA HIS A 244 9.36 -11.85 -9.50
C HIS A 244 9.61 -12.10 -8.00
N ASP A 245 10.87 -11.91 -7.56
CA ASP A 245 11.35 -12.23 -6.21
C ASP A 245 10.54 -11.56 -5.10
N ALA A 246 10.28 -10.25 -5.21
CA ALA A 246 9.48 -9.51 -4.23
C ALA A 246 8.06 -10.09 -4.09
N GLY A 247 7.48 -10.59 -5.18
CA GLY A 247 6.15 -11.16 -5.19
C GLY A 247 6.11 -12.53 -4.53
N ARG A 248 7.16 -13.34 -4.75
CA ARG A 248 7.34 -14.61 -4.02
C ARG A 248 7.47 -14.37 -2.52
N LEU A 249 8.20 -13.34 -2.09
CA LEU A 249 8.31 -12.95 -0.68
C LEU A 249 6.95 -12.57 -0.08
N CYS A 250 6.12 -11.83 -0.84
CA CYS A 250 4.75 -11.51 -0.45
C CYS A 250 3.88 -12.76 -0.27
N LEU A 251 3.95 -13.71 -1.21
CA LEU A 251 3.22 -14.98 -1.10
C LEU A 251 3.69 -15.81 0.10
N GLU A 252 5.01 -15.91 0.31
CA GLU A 252 5.57 -16.61 1.46
C GLU A 252 5.08 -16.01 2.78
N TRP A 253 5.05 -14.68 2.88
CA TRP A 253 4.49 -13.98 4.04
C TRP A 253 3.00 -14.34 4.23
N LEU A 254 2.20 -14.34 3.16
CA LEU A 254 0.77 -14.67 3.25
C LEU A 254 0.53 -16.10 3.71
N GLU A 255 1.29 -17.05 3.19
CA GLU A 255 1.25 -18.46 3.61
C GLU A 255 1.62 -18.61 5.09
N LEU A 256 2.74 -18.00 5.50
CA LEU A 256 3.17 -18.00 6.89
C LEU A 256 2.09 -17.42 7.81
N MET A 257 1.39 -16.38 7.37
CA MET A 257 0.29 -15.81 8.15
C MET A 257 -0.93 -16.71 8.22
N ARG A 258 -1.26 -17.43 7.14
CA ARG A 258 -2.30 -18.47 7.18
C ARG A 258 -1.92 -19.59 8.13
N GLU A 259 -0.66 -20.02 8.14
CA GLU A 259 -0.15 -21.04 9.06
C GLU A 259 -0.23 -20.59 10.51
N LEU A 260 0.30 -19.41 10.83
CA LEU A 260 0.20 -18.82 12.17
C LEU A 260 -1.25 -18.64 12.64
N SER A 261 -2.19 -18.46 11.71
CA SER A 261 -3.61 -18.33 12.02
C SER A 261 -4.35 -19.66 12.25
N ARG A 262 -3.92 -20.73 11.55
CA ARG A 262 -4.58 -22.05 11.56
C ARG A 262 -3.98 -22.96 12.61
N ASP A 263 -2.68 -22.86 12.80
CA ASP A 263 -1.94 -23.84 13.57
C ASP A 263 -1.04 -23.19 14.60
N ARG A 264 -1.04 -23.85 15.73
CA ARG A 264 -0.41 -23.45 16.97
C ARG A 264 0.93 -24.21 17.06
N ASP A 265 1.52 -24.51 15.90
CA ASP A 265 2.58 -25.49 15.65
C ASP A 265 3.99 -24.87 15.60
N THR A 266 4.97 -25.70 15.96
CA THR A 266 6.41 -25.44 15.90
C THR A 266 6.90 -25.12 14.48
N VAL A 267 6.30 -25.71 13.44
CA VAL A 267 6.70 -25.48 12.04
C VAL A 267 6.52 -24.03 11.60
N ALA A 268 5.39 -23.41 11.94
CA ALA A 268 5.11 -22.01 11.63
C ALA A 268 6.11 -21.08 12.35
N SER A 269 6.50 -21.44 13.58
CA SER A 269 7.51 -20.69 14.35
C SER A 269 8.88 -20.74 13.68
N ASP A 270 9.27 -21.90 13.16
CA ASP A 270 10.55 -22.10 12.47
C ASP A 270 10.61 -21.34 11.14
N ARG A 271 9.52 -21.35 10.36
CA ARG A 271 9.38 -20.52 9.17
C ARG A 271 9.44 -19.03 9.52
N ALA A 272 8.74 -18.59 10.56
CA ALA A 272 8.79 -17.21 11.02
C ALA A 272 10.20 -16.78 11.44
N CYS A 273 10.94 -17.63 12.17
CA CYS A 273 12.33 -17.36 12.52
C CYS A 273 13.22 -17.19 11.28
N ARG A 274 13.06 -18.06 10.27
CA ARG A 274 13.82 -17.96 9.01
C ARG A 274 13.49 -16.67 8.27
N PHE A 275 12.21 -16.39 8.07
CA PHE A 275 11.74 -15.17 7.41
C PHE A 275 12.28 -13.91 8.12
N LEU A 276 12.24 -13.88 9.46
CA LEU A 276 12.78 -12.77 10.24
C LEU A 276 14.30 -12.64 10.11
N ALA A 277 15.04 -13.75 10.13
CA ALA A 277 16.50 -13.77 10.04
C ALA A 277 17.01 -13.32 8.66
N GLU A 278 16.26 -13.55 7.59
CA GLU A 278 16.58 -13.03 6.25
C GLU A 278 16.55 -11.50 6.19
N GLY A 279 15.86 -10.84 7.14
CA GLY A 279 15.79 -9.40 7.29
C GLY A 279 14.66 -8.76 6.50
N ARG A 280 14.72 -7.43 6.37
CA ARG A 280 13.63 -6.63 5.77
C ARG A 280 13.47 -6.85 4.27
N ARG A 281 14.54 -7.26 3.59
CA ARG A 281 14.62 -7.48 2.12
C ARG A 281 13.98 -6.31 1.34
N GLN A 282 13.31 -6.61 0.24
CA GLN A 282 12.70 -5.64 -0.68
C GLN A 282 11.37 -5.06 -0.18
N VAL A 283 10.69 -5.73 0.76
CA VAL A 283 9.35 -5.32 1.24
C VAL A 283 9.35 -5.20 2.77
N PRO A 284 10.00 -4.17 3.34
CA PRO A 284 10.21 -4.07 4.79
C PRO A 284 8.93 -4.16 5.63
N VAL A 285 7.78 -3.72 5.10
CA VAL A 285 6.51 -3.75 5.84
C VAL A 285 6.08 -5.18 6.19
N LEU A 286 6.42 -6.19 5.39
CA LEU A 286 6.07 -7.59 5.67
C LEU A 286 6.77 -8.09 6.93
N TRP A 287 8.05 -7.75 7.06
CA TRP A 287 8.87 -8.12 8.20
C TRP A 287 8.32 -7.52 9.50
N HIS A 288 7.95 -6.24 9.48
CA HIS A 288 7.38 -5.56 10.64
C HIS A 288 5.97 -6.07 10.97
N ALA A 289 5.14 -6.34 9.95
CA ALA A 289 3.81 -6.90 10.16
C ALA A 289 3.86 -8.31 10.75
N LEU A 290 4.82 -9.14 10.33
CA LEU A 290 5.04 -10.46 10.92
C LEU A 290 5.35 -10.37 12.42
N LEU A 291 6.22 -9.44 12.83
CA LEU A 291 6.50 -9.21 14.25
C LEU A 291 5.25 -8.83 15.05
N VAL A 292 4.43 -7.93 14.50
CA VAL A 292 3.17 -7.49 15.12
C VAL A 292 2.21 -8.67 15.26
N GLU A 293 2.08 -9.51 14.23
CA GLU A 293 1.19 -10.65 14.25
C GLU A 293 1.66 -11.72 15.25
N ILE A 294 2.97 -11.99 15.33
CA ILE A 294 3.53 -12.90 16.35
C ILE A 294 3.21 -12.41 17.76
N ALA A 295 3.35 -11.09 18.02
CA ALA A 295 3.00 -10.51 19.31
C ALA A 295 1.50 -10.64 19.61
N ALA A 296 0.65 -10.41 18.61
CA ALA A 296 -0.80 -10.55 18.72
C ALA A 296 -1.21 -12.01 18.99
N VAL A 297 -0.67 -12.97 18.24
CA VAL A 297 -0.92 -14.41 18.44
C VAL A 297 -0.47 -14.86 19.83
N ALA A 298 0.68 -14.39 20.31
CA ALA A 298 1.16 -14.70 21.67
C ALA A 298 0.23 -14.15 22.75
N ALA A 299 -0.26 -12.91 22.59
CA ALA A 299 -1.21 -12.28 23.51
C ALA A 299 -2.57 -13.00 23.52
N CYS A 300 -3.14 -13.30 22.35
CA CYS A 300 -4.40 -14.03 22.22
C CYS A 300 -4.33 -15.45 22.81
N ALA A 301 -3.16 -16.09 22.75
CA ALA A 301 -2.93 -17.39 23.39
C ALA A 301 -2.71 -17.31 24.92
N GLY A 302 -2.75 -16.11 25.52
CA GLY A 302 -2.59 -15.93 26.97
C GLY A 302 -1.20 -16.31 27.47
N ARG A 303 -0.16 -16.11 26.64
CA ARG A 303 1.20 -16.55 26.98
C ARG A 303 1.87 -15.62 27.97
N PRO A 304 2.64 -16.15 28.92
CA PRO A 304 3.37 -15.33 29.88
C PRO A 304 4.40 -14.41 29.20
N GLU A 305 4.93 -14.79 28.03
CA GLU A 305 5.96 -14.03 27.32
C GLU A 305 5.39 -12.94 26.39
N ALA A 306 4.07 -12.85 26.24
CA ALA A 306 3.41 -11.90 25.33
C ALA A 306 3.83 -10.45 25.61
N GLY A 307 3.97 -10.07 26.89
CA GLY A 307 4.42 -8.74 27.29
C GLY A 307 5.86 -8.43 26.85
N ALA A 308 6.77 -9.40 26.98
CA ALA A 308 8.16 -9.25 26.56
C ALA A 308 8.29 -9.14 25.03
N ILE A 309 7.54 -9.97 24.29
CA ILE A 309 7.48 -9.90 22.83
C ILE A 309 6.95 -8.54 22.38
N ARG A 310 5.86 -8.06 22.99
CA ARG A 310 5.29 -6.75 22.64
C ARG A 310 6.23 -5.59 22.91
N LEU A 311 6.92 -5.58 24.06
CA LEU A 311 7.93 -4.56 24.36
C LEU A 311 9.07 -4.57 23.33
N PHE A 312 9.52 -5.77 22.95
CA PHE A 312 10.53 -5.92 21.90
C PHE A 312 10.04 -5.36 20.56
N VAL A 313 8.83 -5.74 20.11
CA VAL A 313 8.25 -5.23 18.87
C VAL A 313 8.08 -3.71 18.93
N ALA A 314 7.64 -3.16 20.07
CA ALA A 314 7.48 -1.73 20.23
C ALA A 314 8.81 -0.97 20.08
N ASN A 315 9.89 -1.49 20.67
CA ASN A 315 11.23 -0.93 20.54
C ASN A 315 11.72 -0.95 19.08
N VAL A 316 11.46 -2.05 18.36
CA VAL A 316 11.83 -2.16 16.93
C VAL A 316 11.02 -1.19 16.07
N LEU A 317 9.73 -1.02 16.34
CA LEU A 317 8.83 -0.17 15.56
C LEU A 317 8.99 1.32 15.85
N GLY A 318 9.46 1.70 17.04
CA GLY A 318 9.61 3.10 17.47
C GLY A 318 10.48 3.94 16.52
N GLY A 319 11.40 3.32 15.77
CA GLY A 319 12.23 3.98 14.77
C GLY A 319 11.57 4.23 13.41
N MET A 320 10.35 3.73 13.15
CA MET A 320 9.74 3.71 11.80
C MET A 320 8.82 4.90 11.48
N GLY A 321 8.71 5.89 12.37
CA GLY A 321 7.80 7.03 12.18
C GLY A 321 6.32 6.61 12.07
N ASN A 322 5.63 7.08 11.03
CA ASN A 322 4.18 6.91 10.88
C ASN A 322 3.72 5.45 10.76
N VAL A 323 4.48 4.60 10.05
CA VAL A 323 4.14 3.18 9.86
C VAL A 323 4.26 2.44 11.20
N GLY A 324 5.34 2.70 11.94
CA GLY A 324 5.52 2.18 13.30
C GLY A 324 4.37 2.60 14.22
N ALA A 325 3.97 3.87 14.17
CA ALA A 325 2.84 4.37 14.97
C ALA A 325 1.50 3.68 14.62
N VAL A 326 1.28 3.29 13.35
CA VAL A 326 0.10 2.50 12.97
C VAL A 326 0.14 1.12 13.61
N PHE A 327 1.25 0.40 13.49
CA PHE A 327 1.42 -0.92 14.09
C PHE A 327 1.35 -0.89 15.63
N LEU A 328 1.97 0.10 16.27
CA LEU A 328 1.92 0.28 17.73
C LEU A 328 0.49 0.49 18.25
N ARG A 329 -0.27 1.40 17.64
CA ARG A 329 -1.69 1.60 18.01
C ARG A 329 -2.53 0.33 17.88
N ARG A 330 -2.18 -0.53 16.92
CA ARG A 330 -2.84 -1.82 16.73
C ARG A 330 -2.47 -2.83 17.80
N LEU A 331 -1.19 -2.90 18.18
CA LEU A 331 -0.75 -3.70 19.33
C LEU A 331 -1.46 -3.29 20.63
N ASP A 332 -1.69 -1.99 20.84
CA ASP A 332 -2.40 -1.49 22.02
C ASP A 332 -3.91 -1.79 22.01
N GLY A 333 -4.52 -1.86 20.83
CA GLY A 333 -5.93 -2.19 20.68
C GLY A 333 -6.27 -3.65 21.04
N VAL A 334 -5.29 -4.55 21.06
CA VAL A 334 -5.49 -5.97 21.40
C VAL A 334 -5.92 -6.14 22.87
N ASP A 335 -5.46 -5.28 23.79
CA ASP A 335 -5.80 -5.36 25.22
C ASP A 335 -7.24 -4.89 25.54
N GLY A 336 -7.84 -4.11 24.64
CA GLY A 336 -9.05 -3.34 24.92
C GLY A 336 -10.38 -4.08 24.68
N THR A 337 -10.37 -5.32 24.20
CA THR A 337 -11.59 -6.05 23.79
C THR A 337 -12.31 -6.78 24.92
N GLY A 338 -11.92 -6.56 26.18
CA GLY A 338 -12.51 -7.26 27.35
C GLY A 338 -13.45 -6.47 28.26
N LYS A 339 -13.66 -5.16 28.07
CA LYS A 339 -14.60 -4.36 28.88
C LYS A 339 -15.23 -3.21 28.10
N LYS A 340 -16.21 -3.50 27.25
CA LYS A 340 -17.30 -2.58 26.89
C LYS A 340 -18.60 -3.36 26.80
#